data_AF-A0A3N5LAV8-F1
#
_entry.id   AF-A0A3N5LAV8-F1
#
_cell.length_a   1.000
_cell.length_b   1.000
_cell.length_c   1.000
_cell.angle_alpha   90.00
_cell.angle_beta   90.00
_cell.angle_gamma   90.00
#
_symmetry.space_group_name_H-M   'P 1'
#
loop_
_entity.id
_entity.type
_entity.pdbx_description
1 polymer ?
#
loop_
_entity_poly.entity_id
_entity_poly.type
_entity_poly.pdbx_seq_one_letter_code
_entity_poly.pdbx_strand_id
1 'polypeptide(L)'
;MTAHGRCDADPLTTPQPTDSLRGGHVERNDVIEDLNKLLRDEVAATETYRQALDKIRKDYGHDSRFQDLTRMLQDHEQAAAQLRAHIRQLGGVESQGSGAWGTWSNTVMGAARLLGDKAALKALKEGEESGLKDYHAVIDRAPAEMTDSMTSIVAREQEHVRQLDRMIEAA
;
A
#
# COMPACT_ATOMS: atom_id res chain seq x y z
N MET A 1 8.18 39.94 -73.48
CA MET A 1 9.30 39.49 -72.62
C MET A 1 8.80 39.62 -71.18
N THR A 2 8.25 38.54 -70.60
CA THR A 2 8.90 37.65 -69.59
C THR A 2 9.14 38.44 -68.29
N ALA A 3 8.64 38.07 -67.09
CA ALA A 3 8.39 36.75 -66.53
C ALA A 3 7.29 36.76 -65.45
N HIS A 4 6.61 35.62 -65.33
CA HIS A 4 5.88 35.15 -64.15
C HIS A 4 6.85 34.74 -63.03
N GLY A 5 6.43 34.85 -61.76
CA GLY A 5 7.04 34.15 -60.62
C GLY A 5 6.24 34.40 -59.33
N ARG A 6 5.26 33.53 -59.00
CA ARG A 6 5.23 32.59 -57.84
C ARG A 6 5.24 33.30 -56.47
N CYS A 7 4.11 33.37 -55.75
CA CYS A 7 3.59 32.33 -54.84
C CYS A 7 4.68 31.75 -53.94
N ASP A 8 4.80 32.26 -52.72
CA ASP A 8 5.28 31.51 -51.55
C ASP A 8 4.65 32.12 -50.30
N ALA A 9 3.62 31.43 -49.79
CA ALA A 9 3.05 31.65 -48.46
C ALA A 9 3.56 30.52 -47.54
N ASP A 10 4.07 30.91 -46.38
CA ASP A 10 4.35 30.18 -45.13
C ASP A 10 5.09 28.84 -45.15
N PRO A 11 6.14 28.74 -44.33
CA PRO A 11 6.35 27.60 -43.45
C PRO A 11 5.90 27.97 -42.03
N LEU A 12 4.79 27.34 -41.64
CA LEU A 12 4.37 27.07 -40.27
C LEU A 12 5.57 26.90 -39.32
N THR A 13 5.83 27.90 -38.48
CA THR A 13 6.56 27.68 -37.23
C THR A 13 5.52 27.41 -36.16
N THR A 14 5.00 26.18 -36.13
CA THR A 14 4.31 25.66 -34.94
C THR A 14 5.33 25.57 -33.80
N PRO A 15 5.09 26.17 -32.63
CA PRO A 15 5.91 25.89 -31.46
C PRO A 15 5.81 24.39 -31.14
N GLN A 16 6.95 23.70 -31.13
CA GLN A 16 7.03 22.32 -30.64
C GLN A 16 6.58 22.31 -29.17
N PRO A 17 5.70 21.38 -28.75
CA PRO A 17 5.37 21.20 -27.35
C PRO A 17 6.64 20.84 -26.59
N THR A 18 6.94 21.62 -25.56
CA THR A 18 8.02 21.37 -24.61
C THR A 18 7.92 19.96 -24.03
N ASP A 19 9.04 19.23 -24.11
CA ASP A 19 9.28 17.88 -23.56
C ASP A 19 9.01 17.74 -22.04
N SER A 20 8.67 18.84 -21.36
CA SER A 20 8.33 18.88 -19.93
C SER A 20 7.02 18.17 -19.55
N LEU A 21 6.11 17.89 -20.50
CA LEU A 21 4.86 17.18 -20.20
C LEU A 21 5.02 15.65 -20.15
N ARG A 22 6.10 15.09 -20.72
CA ARG A 22 6.31 13.65 -20.77
C ARG A 22 6.91 13.11 -19.47
N GLY A 23 7.81 13.85 -18.84
CA GLY A 23 8.43 13.47 -17.56
C GLY A 23 7.43 13.41 -16.39
N GLY A 24 6.63 14.46 -16.19
CA GLY A 24 5.67 14.52 -15.08
C GLY A 24 4.45 13.58 -15.20
N HIS A 25 4.25 12.95 -16.36
CA HIS A 25 3.20 11.94 -16.56
C HIS A 25 3.71 10.52 -16.27
N VAL A 26 4.97 10.24 -16.60
CA VAL A 26 5.63 8.96 -16.29
C VAL A 26 5.86 8.84 -14.78
N GLU A 27 6.46 9.84 -14.13
CA GLU A 27 6.70 9.82 -12.67
C GLU A 27 5.40 9.66 -11.86
N ARG A 28 4.30 10.28 -12.31
CA ARG A 28 3.00 10.14 -11.66
C ARG A 28 2.42 8.74 -11.80
N ASN A 29 2.55 8.14 -12.97
CA ASN A 29 2.09 6.77 -13.20
C ASN A 29 2.90 5.79 -12.33
N ASP A 30 4.20 5.99 -12.21
CA ASP A 30 5.06 5.17 -11.34
C ASP A 30 4.63 5.28 -9.87
N VAL A 31 4.34 6.51 -9.39
CA VAL A 31 3.77 6.72 -8.04
C VAL A 31 2.42 6.01 -7.88
N ILE A 32 1.53 6.07 -8.88
CA ILE A 32 0.24 5.37 -8.85
C ILE A 32 0.43 3.86 -8.78
N GLU A 33 1.40 3.31 -9.49
CA GLU A 33 1.73 1.87 -9.47
C GLU A 33 2.30 1.44 -8.11
N ASP A 34 3.20 2.24 -7.54
CA ASP A 34 3.76 2.04 -6.21
C ASP A 34 2.68 2.09 -5.13
N LEU A 35 1.78 3.08 -5.16
CA LEU A 35 0.65 3.17 -4.23
C LEU A 35 -0.31 1.98 -4.39
N ASN A 36 -0.52 1.51 -5.63
CA ASN A 36 -1.32 0.31 -5.86
C ASN A 36 -0.65 -0.96 -5.34
N LYS A 37 0.68 -1.02 -5.29
CA LYS A 37 1.41 -2.11 -4.64
C LYS A 37 1.14 -2.10 -3.13
N LEU A 38 1.39 -0.97 -2.48
CA LEU A 38 1.09 -0.80 -1.05
C LEU A 38 -0.38 -1.13 -0.73
N LEU A 39 -1.31 -0.71 -1.58
CA LEU A 39 -2.74 -1.00 -1.40
C LEU A 39 -3.03 -2.50 -1.41
N ARG A 40 -2.34 -3.28 -2.27
CA ARG A 40 -2.51 -4.74 -2.28
C ARG A 40 -1.97 -5.37 -1.00
N ASP A 41 -0.86 -4.85 -0.49
CA ASP A 41 -0.24 -5.33 0.75
C ASP A 41 -1.16 -5.08 1.95
N GLU A 42 -1.76 -3.87 2.07
CA GLU A 42 -2.73 -3.55 3.13
C GLU A 42 -4.01 -4.39 3.07
N VAL A 43 -4.50 -4.68 1.86
CA VAL A 43 -5.65 -5.57 1.68
C VAL A 43 -5.30 -7.01 2.09
N ALA A 44 -4.10 -7.49 1.76
CA ALA A 44 -3.64 -8.83 2.15
C ALA A 44 -3.46 -8.95 3.67
N ALA A 45 -2.92 -7.91 4.33
CA ALA A 45 -2.84 -7.83 5.78
C ALA A 45 -4.25 -7.88 6.40
N THR A 46 -5.17 -7.04 5.92
CA THR A 46 -6.59 -7.03 6.34
C THR A 46 -7.23 -8.42 6.27
N GLU A 47 -7.06 -9.13 5.14
CA GLU A 47 -7.57 -10.49 4.94
C GLU A 47 -6.97 -11.49 5.95
N THR A 48 -5.66 -11.38 6.19
CA THR A 48 -4.92 -12.24 7.11
C THR A 48 -5.38 -12.05 8.55
N TYR A 49 -5.45 -10.81 9.02
CA TYR A 49 -5.90 -10.50 10.38
C TYR A 49 -7.36 -10.90 10.60
N ARG A 50 -8.27 -10.62 9.65
CA ARG A 50 -9.68 -11.05 9.75
C ARG A 50 -9.78 -12.55 9.93
N GLN A 51 -9.09 -13.33 9.10
CA GLN A 51 -9.11 -14.80 9.19
C GLN A 51 -8.52 -15.31 10.49
N ALA A 52 -7.46 -14.68 10.99
CA ALA A 52 -6.85 -15.05 12.25
C ALA A 52 -7.79 -14.75 13.44
N LEU A 53 -8.36 -13.54 13.48
CA LEU A 53 -9.29 -13.10 14.52
C LEU A 53 -10.55 -13.97 14.54
N ASP A 54 -11.15 -14.26 13.38
CA ASP A 54 -12.35 -15.09 13.29
C ASP A 54 -12.14 -16.49 13.89
N LYS A 55 -10.95 -17.08 13.71
CA LYS A 55 -10.60 -18.40 14.24
C LYS A 55 -10.45 -18.42 15.76
N ILE A 56 -9.95 -17.35 16.36
CA ILE A 56 -9.64 -17.28 17.80
C ILE A 56 -10.71 -16.56 18.63
N ARG A 57 -11.66 -15.87 17.97
CA ARG A 57 -12.67 -15.00 18.63
C ARG A 57 -13.44 -15.69 19.73
N LYS A 58 -13.84 -16.94 19.53
CA LYS A 58 -14.64 -17.69 20.50
C LYS A 58 -13.91 -17.88 21.82
N ASP A 59 -12.61 -18.17 21.74
CA ASP A 59 -11.81 -18.57 22.90
C ASP A 59 -11.10 -17.37 23.54
N TYR A 60 -10.79 -16.33 22.75
CA TYR A 60 -9.95 -15.20 23.18
C TYR A 60 -10.60 -13.82 22.97
N GLY A 61 -11.88 -13.71 22.63
CA GLY A 61 -12.52 -12.41 22.32
C GLY A 61 -12.43 -11.36 23.44
N HIS A 62 -12.22 -11.78 24.69
CA HIS A 62 -12.01 -10.90 25.86
C HIS A 62 -10.54 -10.69 26.23
N ASP A 63 -9.60 -11.36 25.57
CA ASP A 63 -8.16 -11.23 25.79
C ASP A 63 -7.67 -9.88 25.27
N SER A 64 -6.80 -9.18 26.01
CA SER A 64 -6.26 -7.89 25.57
C SER A 64 -5.47 -7.99 24.26
N ARG A 65 -4.79 -9.12 24.02
CA ARG A 65 -4.04 -9.37 22.77
C ARG A 65 -4.97 -9.55 21.58
N PHE A 66 -6.17 -10.11 21.78
CA PHE A 66 -7.19 -10.13 20.73
C PHE A 66 -7.62 -8.72 20.35
N GLN A 67 -7.76 -7.82 21.34
CA GLN A 67 -8.08 -6.42 21.11
C GLN A 67 -6.93 -5.65 20.44
N ASP A 68 -5.68 -5.97 20.78
CA ASP A 68 -4.50 -5.45 20.07
C ASP A 68 -4.51 -5.84 18.58
N LEU A 69 -4.68 -7.14 18.28
CA LEU A 69 -4.76 -7.64 16.89
C LEU A 69 -5.97 -7.04 16.13
N THR A 70 -7.09 -6.80 16.82
CA THR A 70 -8.26 -6.13 16.23
C THR A 70 -7.95 -4.67 15.86
N ARG A 71 -7.15 -3.97 16.68
CA ARG A 71 -6.69 -2.62 16.34
C ARG A 71 -5.74 -2.62 15.14
N MET A 72 -4.82 -3.58 15.05
CA MET A 72 -3.94 -3.73 13.88
C MET A 72 -4.75 -3.93 12.59
N LEU A 73 -5.77 -4.79 12.62
CA LEU A 73 -6.72 -4.94 11.51
C LEU A 73 -7.34 -3.60 11.08
N GLN A 74 -7.85 -2.83 12.04
CA GLN A 74 -8.49 -1.54 11.77
C GLN A 74 -7.49 -0.53 11.18
N ASP A 75 -6.24 -0.57 11.62
CA ASP A 75 -5.18 0.29 11.10
C ASP A 75 -4.88 0.01 9.63
N HIS A 76 -4.80 -1.27 9.23
CA HIS A 76 -4.64 -1.68 7.82
C HIS A 76 -5.85 -1.31 6.97
N GLU A 77 -7.08 -1.50 7.47
CA GLU A 77 -8.30 -1.08 6.77
C GLU A 77 -8.28 0.43 6.51
N GLN A 78 -7.84 1.22 7.50
CA GLN A 78 -7.70 2.65 7.37
C GLN A 78 -6.57 3.05 6.41
N ALA A 79 -5.43 2.35 6.43
CA ALA A 79 -4.32 2.57 5.51
C ALA A 79 -4.75 2.30 4.06
N ALA A 80 -5.41 1.16 3.79
CA ALA A 80 -6.00 0.84 2.50
C ALA A 80 -6.96 1.94 2.02
N ALA A 81 -7.82 2.47 2.90
CA ALA A 81 -8.73 3.56 2.55
C ALA A 81 -7.99 4.86 2.17
N GLN A 82 -6.92 5.20 2.89
CA GLN A 82 -6.07 6.37 2.59
C GLN A 82 -5.35 6.20 1.24
N LEU A 83 -4.74 5.04 0.99
CA LEU A 83 -4.06 4.75 -0.28
C LEU A 83 -5.01 4.83 -1.48
N ARG A 84 -6.24 4.31 -1.35
CA ARG A 84 -7.29 4.46 -2.37
C ARG A 84 -7.60 5.92 -2.66
N ALA A 85 -7.69 6.75 -1.62
CA ALA A 85 -7.94 8.18 -1.78
C ALA A 85 -6.79 8.87 -2.54
N HIS A 86 -5.55 8.55 -2.20
CA HIS A 86 -4.36 9.08 -2.88
C HIS A 86 -4.29 8.67 -4.35
N ILE A 87 -4.54 7.40 -4.66
CA ILE A 87 -4.59 6.91 -6.05
C ILE A 87 -5.63 7.69 -6.86
N ARG A 88 -6.84 7.89 -6.32
CA ARG A 88 -7.89 8.68 -6.97
C ARG A 88 -7.49 10.14 -7.16
N GLN A 89 -6.85 10.75 -6.16
CA GLN A 89 -6.39 12.14 -6.24
C GLN A 89 -5.38 12.34 -7.37
N LEU A 90 -4.53 11.34 -7.65
CA LEU A 90 -3.59 11.36 -8.76
C LEU A 90 -4.22 11.02 -10.13
N GLY A 91 -5.52 10.70 -10.16
CA GLY A 91 -6.25 10.28 -11.36
C GLY A 91 -6.02 8.82 -11.74
N GLY A 92 -5.47 8.00 -10.83
CA GLY A 92 -5.25 6.58 -11.03
C GLY A 92 -6.49 5.72 -10.75
N VAL A 93 -6.41 4.45 -11.14
CA VAL A 93 -7.41 3.42 -10.81
C VAL A 93 -6.87 2.56 -9.67
N GLU A 94 -7.66 2.44 -8.61
CA GLU A 94 -7.32 1.64 -7.44
C GLU A 94 -7.54 0.14 -7.65
N SER A 95 -6.61 -0.66 -7.14
CA SER A 95 -6.75 -2.11 -7.07
C SER A 95 -7.98 -2.50 -6.23
N GLN A 96 -8.79 -3.43 -6.71
CA GLN A 96 -10.02 -3.88 -6.04
C GLN A 96 -9.79 -5.02 -5.03
N GLY A 97 -8.58 -5.59 -4.97
CA GLY A 97 -8.22 -6.66 -4.04
C GLY A 97 -6.71 -6.83 -3.91
N SER A 98 -6.28 -7.83 -3.14
CA SER A 98 -4.86 -8.17 -2.92
C SER A 98 -4.14 -8.71 -4.17
N GLY A 99 -4.88 -9.11 -5.22
CA GLY A 99 -4.31 -9.71 -6.42
C GLY A 99 -3.72 -11.11 -6.15
N ALA A 100 -2.52 -11.41 -6.66
CA ALA A 100 -1.84 -12.70 -6.45
C ALA A 100 -1.47 -12.97 -4.97
N TRP A 101 -1.45 -11.94 -4.13
CA TRP A 101 -1.20 -12.02 -2.68
C TRP A 101 -2.34 -12.63 -1.86
N GLY A 102 -3.53 -12.83 -2.45
CA GLY A 102 -4.58 -13.67 -1.84
C GLY A 102 -4.12 -15.13 -1.58
N THR A 103 -3.01 -15.56 -2.18
CA THR A 103 -2.40 -16.87 -1.91
C THR A 103 -1.62 -16.92 -0.58
N TRP A 104 -1.13 -15.78 -0.07
CA TRP A 104 -0.53 -15.73 1.28
C TRP A 104 -1.58 -15.99 2.37
N SER A 105 -2.80 -15.51 2.17
CA SER A 105 -3.95 -15.83 3.03
C SER A 105 -4.20 -17.34 3.12
N ASN A 106 -3.96 -18.11 2.04
CA ASN A 106 -4.08 -19.58 2.07
C ASN A 106 -2.91 -20.26 2.80
N THR A 107 -1.78 -19.57 3.00
CA THR A 107 -0.57 -20.13 3.62
C THR A 107 -0.58 -19.99 5.15
N VAL A 108 -1.40 -19.11 5.74
CA VAL A 108 -1.58 -19.03 7.21
C VAL A 108 -2.63 -20.06 7.68
N MET A 109 -2.41 -21.32 7.30
CA MET A 109 -3.27 -22.45 7.66
C MET A 109 -2.88 -23.06 9.03
N GLY A 110 -2.52 -22.21 10.00
CA GLY A 110 -2.15 -22.58 11.37
C GLY A 110 -2.74 -21.70 12.49
N ALA A 111 -3.57 -20.71 12.17
CA ALA A 111 -4.03 -19.69 13.13
C ALA A 111 -5.01 -20.16 14.23
N ALA A 112 -5.30 -21.47 14.35
CA ALA A 112 -6.14 -22.01 15.42
C ALA A 112 -5.55 -21.78 16.84
N ARG A 113 -4.33 -21.23 16.94
CA ARG A 113 -3.64 -20.94 18.19
C ARG A 113 -2.88 -19.60 18.19
N LEU A 114 -3.22 -18.63 17.32
CA LEU A 114 -2.43 -17.40 17.18
C LEU A 114 -2.07 -16.76 18.54
N LEU A 115 -3.02 -16.72 19.47
CA LEU A 115 -2.77 -16.33 20.86
C LEU A 115 -2.28 -17.53 21.70
N GLY A 116 -0.99 -17.86 21.53
CA GLY A 116 -0.33 -19.00 22.19
C GLY A 116 0.60 -19.79 21.27
N ASP A 117 0.63 -19.46 19.98
CA ASP A 117 1.52 -20.03 18.98
C ASP A 117 2.54 -18.97 18.52
N LYS A 118 3.74 -19.09 19.08
CA LYS A 118 4.87 -18.23 18.78
C LYS A 118 5.25 -18.25 17.29
N ALA A 119 5.03 -19.36 16.58
CA ALA A 119 5.33 -19.43 15.15
C ALA A 119 4.31 -18.61 14.35
N ALA A 120 3.03 -18.67 14.71
CA ALA A 120 1.99 -17.87 14.07
C ALA A 120 2.19 -16.36 14.30
N LEU A 121 2.56 -15.95 15.52
CA LEU A 121 2.88 -14.54 15.80
C LEU A 121 4.13 -14.05 15.05
N LYS A 122 5.16 -14.89 14.92
CA LYS A 122 6.35 -14.58 14.11
C LYS A 122 6.01 -14.40 12.63
N ALA A 123 5.14 -15.24 12.08
CA ALA A 123 4.69 -15.10 10.69
C ALA A 123 3.94 -13.79 10.45
N LEU A 124 3.10 -13.34 11.39
CA LEU A 124 2.50 -12.00 11.31
C LEU A 124 3.56 -10.91 11.33
N LYS A 125 4.52 -10.99 12.27
CA LYS A 125 5.61 -10.02 12.37
C LYS A 125 6.43 -9.92 11.09
N GLU A 126 6.78 -11.06 10.48
CA GLU A 126 7.50 -11.08 9.20
C GLU A 126 6.69 -10.40 8.08
N GLY A 127 5.37 -10.52 8.11
CA GLY A 127 4.44 -9.77 7.25
C GLY A 127 4.55 -8.25 7.46
N GLU A 128 4.44 -7.78 8.70
CA GLU A 128 4.57 -6.35 9.04
C GLU A 128 5.94 -5.78 8.64
N GLU A 129 7.02 -6.52 8.90
CA GLU A 129 8.38 -6.12 8.52
C GLU A 129 8.56 -6.07 7.00
N SER A 130 7.83 -6.90 6.25
CA SER A 130 7.80 -6.82 4.79
C SER A 130 7.05 -5.58 4.32
N GLY A 131 5.85 -5.32 4.87
CA GLY A 131 5.05 -4.13 4.56
C GLY A 131 5.81 -2.83 4.82
N LEU A 132 6.52 -2.74 5.96
CA LEU A 132 7.39 -1.60 6.28
C LEU A 132 8.50 -1.37 5.25
N LYS A 133 9.12 -2.44 4.73
CA LYS A 133 10.14 -2.30 3.68
C LYS A 133 9.52 -1.74 2.40
N ASP A 134 8.32 -2.20 2.06
CA ASP A 134 7.60 -1.71 0.89
C ASP A 134 7.20 -0.23 1.03
N TYR A 135 6.74 0.20 2.20
CA TYR A 135 6.48 1.62 2.48
C TYR A 135 7.74 2.49 2.36
N HIS A 136 8.85 2.08 2.97
CA HIS A 136 10.10 2.85 2.92
C HIS A 136 10.64 2.97 1.48
N ALA A 137 10.38 1.99 0.61
CA ALA A 137 10.78 2.06 -0.81
C ALA A 137 9.96 3.08 -1.64
N VAL A 138 8.82 3.55 -1.12
CA VAL A 138 7.90 4.44 -1.84
C VAL A 138 7.84 5.83 -1.21
N ILE A 139 8.00 5.95 0.11
CA ILE A 139 7.72 7.19 0.85
C ILE A 139 8.51 8.41 0.34
N ASP A 140 9.78 8.22 -0.06
CA ASP A 140 10.62 9.31 -0.58
C ASP A 140 10.23 9.77 -1.99
N ARG A 141 9.46 8.96 -2.71
CA ARG A 141 8.96 9.25 -4.07
C ARG A 141 7.53 9.78 -4.06
N ALA A 142 6.86 9.74 -2.91
CA ALA A 142 5.49 10.20 -2.80
C ALA A 142 5.39 11.74 -2.87
N PRO A 143 4.31 12.28 -3.46
CA PRO A 143 4.03 13.71 -3.42
C PRO A 143 4.00 14.26 -1.99
N ALA A 144 4.45 15.49 -1.80
CA ALA A 144 4.60 16.11 -0.48
C ALA A 144 3.27 16.16 0.30
N GLU A 145 2.13 16.28 -0.39
CA GLU A 145 0.81 16.26 0.21
C GLU A 145 0.42 14.90 0.83
N MET A 146 1.13 13.82 0.49
CA MET A 146 0.88 12.47 1.00
C MET A 146 1.82 12.11 2.16
N THR A 147 2.92 12.85 2.35
CA THR A 147 3.98 12.52 3.31
C THR A 147 3.46 12.33 4.73
N ASP A 148 2.58 13.20 5.21
CA ASP A 148 2.02 13.11 6.57
C ASP A 148 1.23 11.80 6.76
N SER A 149 0.38 11.46 5.79
CA SER A 149 -0.42 10.24 5.84
C SER A 149 0.45 8.99 5.75
N MET A 150 1.45 8.95 4.87
CA MET A 150 2.36 7.83 4.73
C MET A 150 3.23 7.65 5.97
N THR A 151 3.73 8.75 6.54
CA THR A 151 4.49 8.73 7.80
C THR A 151 3.63 8.22 8.95
N SER A 152 2.36 8.62 9.01
CA SER A 152 1.43 8.13 10.02
C SER A 152 1.11 6.64 9.86
N ILE A 153 1.02 6.12 8.63
CA ILE A 153 0.87 4.67 8.39
C ILE A 153 2.13 3.94 8.87
N VAL A 154 3.32 4.34 8.40
CA VAL A 154 4.60 3.72 8.79
C VAL A 154 4.78 3.68 10.32
N ALA A 155 4.43 4.76 11.02
CA ALA A 155 4.52 4.79 12.48
C ALA A 155 3.61 3.76 13.17
N ARG A 156 2.43 3.46 12.60
CA ARG A 156 1.50 2.45 13.11
C ARG A 156 1.99 1.03 12.82
N GLU A 157 2.44 0.76 11.60
CA GLU A 157 3.05 -0.51 11.19
C GLU A 157 4.28 -0.85 12.07
N GLN A 158 5.13 0.14 12.37
CA GLN A 158 6.24 -0.02 13.32
C GLN A 158 5.77 -0.37 14.73
N GLU A 159 4.65 0.21 15.17
CA GLU A 159 4.06 -0.13 16.46
C GLU A 159 3.45 -1.54 16.45
N HIS A 160 2.90 -2.01 15.33
CA HIS A 160 2.42 -3.38 15.19
C HIS A 160 3.55 -4.38 15.38
N VAL A 161 4.70 -4.17 14.71
CA VAL A 161 5.91 -5.00 14.93
C VAL A 161 6.30 -5.04 16.41
N ARG A 162 6.34 -3.89 17.09
CA ARG A 162 6.67 -3.81 18.52
C ARG A 162 5.66 -4.54 19.41
N GLN A 163 4.38 -4.48 19.07
CA GLN A 163 3.31 -5.20 19.78
C GLN A 163 3.43 -6.71 19.60
N LEU A 164 3.65 -7.16 18.37
CA LEU A 164 3.85 -8.57 18.06
C LEU A 164 5.10 -9.13 18.77
N ASP A 165 6.19 -8.36 18.84
CA ASP A 165 7.37 -8.74 19.62
C ASP A 165 7.04 -8.99 21.10
N ARG A 166 6.31 -8.06 21.74
CA ARG A 166 5.86 -8.24 23.13
C ARG A 166 4.98 -9.48 23.30
N MET A 167 4.10 -9.78 22.34
CA MET A 167 3.27 -10.99 22.36
C MET A 167 4.10 -12.26 22.18
N ILE A 168 5.11 -12.25 21.31
CA ILE A 168 6.04 -13.36 21.07
C ILE A 168 6.87 -13.64 22.32
N GLU A 169 7.34 -12.60 23.02
CA GLU A 169 8.09 -12.74 24.27
C GLU A 169 7.23 -13.31 25.40
N ALA A 170 5.94 -12.99 25.42
CA ALA A 170 4.97 -13.47 26.40
C ALA A 170 4.35 -14.85 26.08
N ALA A 171 4.67 -15.44 24.92
CA ALA A 171 4.18 -16.74 24.45
C ALA A 171 5.24 -17.85 24.61
#